data_AF-W9ZT79-F1
#
_entry.id   AF-W9ZT79-F1
#
_cell.length_a   1.000
_cell.length_b   1.000
_cell.length_c   1.000
_cell.angle_alpha   90.00
_cell.angle_beta   90.00
_cell.angle_gamma   90.00
#
_symmetry.space_group_name_H-M   'P 1'
#
loop_
_entity.id
_entity.type
_entity.pdbx_description
1 polymer ?
#
loop_
_entity_poly.entity_id
_entity_poly.type
_entity_poly.pdbx_seq_one_letter_code
_entity_poly.pdbx_strand_id
1 'polypeptide(L)'
;MRRDDNEPPQLCQFIGGEGGTGKSRVIAAIAELFVRTGQSHRLLLTATSGTAAANINGITIHSACRFSKDIVARVGRAGNLDGFASSGSAALRIDGQTKIDWQEKQVLVIDEVSMLGAQTLHAVNKQLCRLRKSA
;
A
#
# COMPACT_ATOMS: atom_id res chain seq x y z
N MET A 1 6.47 21.49 -10.85
CA MET A 1 6.52 21.15 -9.42
C MET A 1 7.98 21.27 -9.02
N ARG A 2 8.38 22.42 -8.48
CA ARG A 2 9.73 22.61 -7.95
C ARG A 2 9.80 21.74 -6.70
N ARG A 3 10.69 20.75 -6.68
CA ARG A 3 11.11 20.16 -5.40
C ARG A 3 11.80 21.31 -4.68
N ASP A 4 11.44 21.59 -3.44
CA ASP A 4 12.32 22.41 -2.63
C ASP A 4 13.63 21.64 -2.55
N ASP A 5 14.72 22.20 -3.09
CA ASP A 5 16.05 21.57 -3.14
C ASP A 5 16.64 21.31 -1.73
N ASN A 6 15.86 21.55 -0.68
CA ASN A 6 16.23 21.44 0.72
C ASN A 6 15.45 20.33 1.48
N GLU A 7 14.52 19.62 0.83
CA GLU A 7 13.91 18.43 1.44
C GLU A 7 14.79 17.19 1.20
N PRO A 8 15.02 16.35 2.24
CA PRO A 8 15.76 15.12 2.06
C PRO A 8 15.02 14.20 1.06
N PRO A 9 15.76 13.44 0.23
CA PRO A 9 15.14 12.51 -0.69
C PRO A 9 14.30 11.48 0.07
N GLN A 10 13.22 10.99 -0.57
CA GLN A 10 12.39 9.93 0.00
C GLN A 10 13.25 8.71 0.37
N LEU A 11 13.17 8.28 1.63
CA LEU A 11 13.80 7.05 2.07
C LEU A 11 13.08 5.84 1.46
N CYS A 12 13.81 5.04 0.70
CA CYS A 12 13.37 3.75 0.18
C CYS A 12 14.24 2.65 0.80
N GLN A 13 13.74 1.98 1.82
CA GLN A 13 14.46 0.94 2.55
C GLN A 13 13.89 -0.45 2.25
N PHE A 14 14.77 -1.42 2.04
CA PHE A 14 14.43 -2.84 1.94
C PHE A 14 15.07 -3.60 3.11
N ILE A 15 14.29 -4.45 3.77
CA ILE A 15 14.75 -5.31 4.85
C ILE A 15 14.52 -6.77 4.42
N GLY A 16 15.61 -7.44 4.06
CA GLY A 16 15.60 -8.85 3.70
C GLY A 16 15.92 -9.77 4.89
N GLY A 17 15.85 -11.07 4.65
CA GLY A 17 16.24 -12.11 5.61
C GLY A 17 15.31 -13.32 5.53
N GLU A 18 15.80 -14.47 5.97
CA GLU A 18 15.06 -15.73 5.99
C GLU A 18 13.81 -15.67 6.90
N GLY A 19 12.95 -16.68 6.80
CA GLY A 19 11.83 -16.84 7.72
C GLY A 19 12.32 -16.92 9.16
N GLY A 20 11.60 -16.29 10.10
CA GLY A 20 11.94 -16.35 11.53
C GLY A 20 13.03 -15.38 12.00
N THR A 21 13.64 -14.57 11.13
CA THR A 21 14.67 -13.58 11.53
C THR A 21 14.14 -12.33 12.23
N GLY A 22 12.84 -12.27 12.53
CA GLY A 22 12.24 -11.18 13.29
C GLY A 22 11.87 -9.92 12.48
N LYS A 23 11.77 -9.99 11.15
CA LYS A 23 11.33 -8.85 10.30
C LYS A 23 9.99 -8.24 10.78
N SER A 24 8.99 -9.07 11.08
CA SER A 24 7.70 -8.59 11.61
C SER A 24 7.85 -7.94 13.00
N ARG A 25 8.85 -8.34 13.80
CA ARG A 25 9.18 -7.66 15.07
C ARG A 25 9.79 -6.27 14.84
N VAL A 26 10.58 -6.08 13.78
CA VAL A 26 11.03 -4.75 13.36
C VAL A 26 9.84 -3.86 12.98
N ILE A 27 8.88 -4.39 12.21
CA ILE A 27 7.65 -3.67 11.86
C ILE A 27 6.86 -3.27 13.12
N ALA A 28 6.71 -4.20 14.08
CA ALA A 28 6.02 -3.94 15.34
C ALA A 28 6.71 -2.84 16.17
N ALA A 29 8.05 -2.84 16.22
CA ALA A 29 8.81 -1.80 16.92
C ALA A 29 8.65 -0.42 16.26
N ILE A 30 8.62 -0.36 14.93
CA ILE A 30 8.32 0.88 14.19
C ILE A 30 6.91 1.35 14.53
N ALA A 31 5.91 0.46 14.48
CA ALA A 31 4.53 0.81 14.82
C ALA A 31 4.42 1.37 16.24
N GLU A 32 5.07 0.73 17.21
CA GLU A 32 5.11 1.17 18.60
C GLU A 32 5.77 2.54 18.76
N LEU A 33 6.86 2.82 18.03
CA LEU A 33 7.50 4.13 18.02
C LEU A 33 6.52 5.24 17.55
N PHE A 34 5.77 4.99 16.48
CA PHE A 34 4.78 5.95 15.99
C PHE A 34 3.62 6.14 16.98
N VAL A 35 3.21 5.10 17.70
CA VAL A 35 2.22 5.22 18.78
C VAL A 35 2.77 6.07 19.93
N ARG A 36 3.98 5.76 20.43
CA ARG A 36 4.62 6.47 21.54
C ARG A 36 4.89 7.95 21.25
N THR A 37 5.05 8.30 19.97
CA THR A 37 5.25 9.70 19.52
C THR A 37 3.96 10.40 19.12
N GLY A 38 2.79 9.78 19.30
CA GLY A 38 1.49 10.38 18.93
C GLY A 38 1.27 10.53 17.42
N GLN A 39 2.06 9.83 16.60
CA GLN A 39 2.08 9.96 15.14
C GLN A 39 1.53 8.72 14.42
N SER A 40 0.81 7.83 15.11
CA SER A 40 0.24 6.60 14.52
C SER A 40 -0.55 6.85 13.22
N HIS A 41 -1.25 7.99 13.13
CA HIS A 41 -1.96 8.41 11.93
C HIS A 41 -1.07 8.64 10.70
N ARG A 42 0.25 8.82 10.85
CA ARG A 42 1.21 9.04 9.76
C ARG A 42 1.82 7.76 9.21
N LEU A 43 1.68 6.65 9.93
CA LEU A 43 2.14 5.33 9.51
C LEU A 43 1.01 4.57 8.81
N LEU A 44 1.35 3.84 7.77
CA LEU A 44 0.47 2.88 7.12
C LEU A 44 1.19 1.55 6.97
N LEU A 45 0.67 0.53 7.64
CA LEU A 45 1.14 -0.84 7.53
C LEU A 45 0.34 -1.58 6.47
N THR A 46 1.04 -2.13 5.49
CA THR A 46 0.44 -2.94 4.45
C THR A 46 1.20 -4.23 4.22
N ALA A 47 0.54 -5.21 3.62
CA ALA A 47 1.19 -6.41 3.12
C ALA A 47 0.58 -6.86 1.78
N THR A 48 1.18 -7.88 1.17
CA THR A 48 0.74 -8.42 -0.13
C THR A 48 -0.46 -9.36 -0.03
N SER A 49 -0.66 -10.01 1.11
CA SER A 49 -1.80 -10.91 1.37
C SER A 49 -2.60 -10.50 2.61
N GLY A 50 -3.84 -10.99 2.73
CA GLY A 50 -4.68 -10.75 3.90
C GLY A 50 -4.08 -11.31 5.19
N THR A 51 -3.51 -12.51 5.14
CA THR A 51 -2.86 -13.15 6.30
C THR A 51 -1.63 -12.38 6.75
N ALA A 52 -0.76 -11.97 5.81
CA ALA A 52 0.42 -11.17 6.14
C ALA A 52 0.03 -9.79 6.71
N ALA A 53 -1.03 -9.17 6.17
CA ALA A 53 -1.53 -7.90 6.67
C ALA A 53 -2.07 -8.04 8.10
N ALA A 54 -2.83 -9.10 8.39
CA ALA A 54 -3.34 -9.37 9.73
C ALA A 54 -2.20 -9.56 10.75
N ASN A 55 -1.11 -10.23 10.35
CA ASN A 55 0.05 -10.46 11.23
C ASN A 55 0.75 -9.17 11.70
N ILE A 56 0.62 -8.07 10.95
CA ILE A 56 1.22 -6.77 11.29
C ILE A 56 0.16 -5.72 11.66
N ASN A 57 -1.09 -6.12 11.93
CA ASN A 57 -2.21 -5.19 12.18
C ASN A 57 -2.41 -4.15 11.06
N GLY A 58 -2.18 -4.57 9.81
CA GLY A 58 -2.28 -3.73 8.61
C GLY A 58 -3.44 -4.14 7.70
N ILE A 59 -3.41 -3.59 6.49
CA ILE A 59 -4.33 -3.94 5.40
C ILE A 59 -3.55 -4.40 4.16
N THR A 60 -4.21 -4.95 3.15
CA THR A 60 -3.48 -5.26 1.91
C THR A 60 -3.11 -3.99 1.16
N ILE A 61 -1.96 -3.98 0.47
CA ILE A 61 -1.55 -2.87 -0.41
C ILE A 61 -2.59 -2.61 -1.51
N HIS A 62 -3.26 -3.68 -1.97
CA HIS A 62 -4.36 -3.59 -2.93
C HIS A 62 -5.55 -2.82 -2.35
N SER A 63 -5.96 -3.12 -1.12
CA SER A 63 -7.01 -2.37 -0.43
C SER A 63 -6.62 -0.91 -0.21
N ALA A 64 -5.36 -0.65 0.19
CA ALA A 64 -4.85 0.69 0.45
C ALA A 64 -4.87 1.58 -0.82
N CYS A 65 -4.45 1.02 -1.95
CA CYS A 65 -4.40 1.71 -3.24
C CYS A 65 -5.75 1.72 -4.00
N ARG A 66 -6.79 1.07 -3.44
CA ARG A 66 -8.12 0.87 -4.06
C ARG A 66 -8.03 0.17 -5.41
N PHE A 67 -7.31 -0.93 -5.42
CA PHE A 67 -7.17 -1.77 -6.58
C PHE A 67 -8.40 -2.66 -6.76
N SER A 68 -9.40 -2.24 -7.57
CA SER A 68 -10.57 -3.09 -7.89
C SER A 68 -10.24 -4.10 -8.99
N LYS A 69 -10.75 -5.34 -8.86
CA LYS A 69 -10.77 -6.37 -9.92
C LYS A 69 -12.14 -6.35 -10.63
N ASP A 70 -12.50 -5.26 -11.29
CA ASP A 70 -13.72 -5.24 -12.12
C ASP A 70 -13.38 -5.48 -13.60
N ILE A 71 -12.88 -6.68 -13.90
CA ILE A 71 -12.76 -7.18 -15.28
C ILE A 71 -13.44 -8.55 -15.48
N VAL A 72 -13.75 -9.32 -14.43
CA VAL A 72 -14.21 -10.71 -14.63
C VAL A 72 -15.72 -10.83 -14.89
N ALA A 73 -16.53 -9.80 -14.66
CA ALA A 73 -17.99 -9.90 -14.77
C ALA A 73 -18.60 -9.35 -16.08
N ARG A 74 -17.83 -8.71 -16.96
CA ARG A 74 -18.36 -8.17 -18.23
C ARG A 74 -17.38 -8.45 -19.36
N VAL A 75 -17.90 -9.11 -20.40
CA VAL A 75 -17.26 -9.48 -21.67
C VAL A 75 -16.63 -10.88 -21.64
N GLY A 76 -17.45 -11.86 -22.05
CA GLY A 76 -16.89 -13.01 -22.74
C GLY A 76 -16.08 -12.52 -23.95
N ARG A 77 -14.96 -13.21 -24.20
CA ARG A 77 -13.98 -13.12 -25.30
C ARG A 77 -12.60 -12.59 -24.90
N ALA A 78 -11.69 -13.57 -24.86
CA ALA A 78 -10.31 -13.53 -25.32
C ALA A 78 -9.32 -12.58 -24.62
N GLY A 79 -8.46 -13.18 -23.80
CA GLY A 79 -7.01 -12.98 -23.85
C GLY A 79 -6.44 -11.65 -23.38
N ASN A 80 -6.32 -11.47 -22.07
CA ASN A 80 -5.07 -11.10 -21.38
C ASN A 80 -5.34 -11.03 -19.87
N LEU A 81 -4.78 -11.96 -19.10
CA LEU A 81 -4.70 -11.83 -17.66
C LEU A 81 -3.66 -10.74 -17.33
N ASP A 82 -3.91 -10.00 -16.24
CA ASP A 82 -2.99 -9.06 -15.58
C ASP A 82 -3.06 -7.57 -15.97
N GLY A 83 -4.24 -7.10 -16.39
CA GLY A 83 -4.55 -5.67 -16.43
C GLY A 83 -5.10 -5.16 -15.10
N PHE A 84 -4.27 -4.57 -14.24
CA PHE A 84 -4.76 -3.79 -13.10
C PHE A 84 -5.39 -2.47 -13.59
N ALA A 85 -6.69 -2.45 -13.85
CA ALA A 85 -7.42 -1.27 -14.29
C ALA A 85 -7.90 -0.45 -13.08
N SER A 86 -7.48 0.83 -13.01
CA SER A 86 -8.11 1.81 -12.12
C SER A 86 -9.36 2.38 -12.78
N SER A 87 -10.53 1.77 -12.54
CA SER A 87 -11.79 2.30 -13.05
C SER A 87 -12.52 3.13 -12.00
N GLY A 88 -12.98 4.30 -12.44
CA GLY A 88 -13.84 5.19 -11.68
C GLY A 88 -15.23 4.60 -11.47
N SER A 89 -15.75 4.87 -10.27
CA SER A 89 -17.16 4.85 -9.87
C SER A 89 -17.98 3.57 -10.03
N ALA A 90 -18.48 3.15 -8.86
CA ALA A 90 -19.73 2.43 -8.58
C ALA A 90 -19.62 0.92 -8.28
N ALA A 91 -19.73 0.66 -6.96
CA ALA A 91 -20.46 -0.43 -6.33
C ALA A 91 -19.74 -1.78 -6.11
N LEU A 92 -19.01 -1.86 -4.99
CA LEU A 92 -19.27 -2.86 -3.94
C LEU A 92 -19.10 -2.19 -2.58
N ARG A 93 -20.24 -1.89 -1.94
CA ARG A 93 -20.29 -1.36 -0.59
C ARG A 93 -19.96 -2.49 0.38
N ILE A 94 -18.68 -2.60 0.75
CA ILE A 94 -18.30 -3.08 2.07
C ILE A 94 -18.26 -1.84 2.94
N ASP A 95 -19.27 -1.75 3.79
CA ASP A 95 -19.42 -0.76 4.84
C ASP A 95 -18.11 -0.59 5.63
N GLY A 96 -17.60 0.64 5.71
CA GLY A 96 -16.43 0.97 6.54
C GLY A 96 -15.06 1.19 5.85
N GLN A 97 -14.97 1.43 4.53
CA GLN A 97 -13.71 1.90 3.94
C GLN A 97 -13.40 3.34 4.39
N THR A 98 -12.81 3.50 5.57
CA THR A 98 -12.11 4.71 5.98
C THR A 98 -11.15 5.08 4.86
N LYS A 99 -11.48 6.15 4.13
CA LYS A 99 -10.63 6.72 3.09
C LYS A 99 -9.29 7.04 3.74
N ILE A 100 -8.24 6.32 3.36
CA ILE A 100 -6.89 6.64 3.80
C ILE A 100 -6.58 8.05 3.33
N ASP A 101 -6.26 8.93 4.28
CA ASP A 101 -5.76 10.24 3.97
C ASP A 101 -4.27 10.14 3.63
N TRP A 102 -3.98 10.03 2.33
CA TRP A 102 -2.61 9.93 1.81
C TRP A 102 -1.81 11.22 1.98
N GLN A 103 -2.43 12.35 2.35
CA GLN A 103 -1.73 13.59 2.63
C GLN A 103 -1.06 13.54 4.01
N GLU A 104 -1.69 12.88 4.98
CA GLU A 104 -1.16 12.74 6.34
C GLU A 104 -0.11 11.62 6.46
N LYS A 105 -0.09 10.67 5.53
CA LYS A 105 0.85 9.54 5.57
C LYS A 105 2.27 9.97 5.21
N GLN A 106 3.21 9.66 6.09
CA GLN A 106 4.65 9.87 5.89
C GLN A 106 5.41 8.56 5.65
N VAL A 107 4.94 7.44 6.22
CA VAL A 107 5.59 6.14 6.11
C VAL A 107 4.60 5.08 5.63
N LEU A 108 5.01 4.35 4.59
CA LEU A 108 4.31 3.16 4.07
C LEU A 108 5.23 1.95 4.24
N VAL A 109 4.76 0.94 4.97
CA VAL A 109 5.41 -0.37 5.08
C VAL A 109 4.68 -1.35 4.19
N ILE A 110 5.41 -2.18 3.45
CA ILE A 110 4.89 -3.25 2.61
C ILE A 110 5.59 -4.56 3.01
N ASP A 111 4.93 -5.37 3.82
CA ASP A 111 5.42 -6.70 4.21
C ASP A 111 5.15 -7.74 3.11
N GLU A 112 5.94 -8.82 3.11
CA GLU A 112 5.92 -9.88 2.10
C GLU A 112 6.05 -9.36 0.66
N VAL A 113 6.94 -8.37 0.45
CA VAL A 113 7.20 -7.74 -0.85
C VAL A 113 7.73 -8.70 -1.92
N SER A 114 8.24 -9.87 -1.51
CA SER A 114 8.64 -10.97 -2.41
C SER A 114 7.48 -11.47 -3.26
N MET A 115 6.24 -11.33 -2.79
CA MET A 115 5.03 -11.71 -3.50
C MET A 115 4.48 -10.60 -4.42
N LEU A 116 5.14 -9.43 -4.45
CA LEU A 116 4.72 -8.27 -5.24
C LEU A 116 5.48 -8.24 -6.58
N GLY A 117 4.76 -8.39 -7.68
CA GLY A 117 5.34 -8.24 -9.01
C GLY A 117 5.77 -6.79 -9.30
N ALA A 118 6.82 -6.62 -10.11
CA ALA A 118 7.34 -5.30 -10.48
C ALA A 118 6.28 -4.38 -11.14
N GLN A 119 5.40 -4.95 -11.97
CA GLN A 119 4.30 -4.20 -12.59
C GLN A 119 3.31 -3.68 -11.54
N THR A 120 2.97 -4.49 -10.55
CA THR A 120 2.09 -4.09 -9.45
C THR A 120 2.74 -3.01 -8.59
N LEU A 121 4.03 -3.14 -8.27
CA LEU A 121 4.77 -2.12 -7.52
C LEU A 121 4.83 -0.79 -8.30
N HIS A 122 5.02 -0.84 -9.61
CA HIS A 122 4.95 0.34 -10.48
C HIS A 122 3.54 0.98 -10.46
N ALA A 123 2.48 0.16 -10.53
CA ALA A 123 1.11 0.65 -10.43
C ALA A 123 0.81 1.29 -9.07
N VAL A 124 1.31 0.71 -7.97
CA VAL A 124 1.27 1.31 -6.62
C VAL A 124 1.94 2.67 -6.64
N ASN A 125 3.17 2.78 -7.13
CA ASN A 125 3.89 4.05 -7.20
C ASN A 125 3.12 5.12 -7.99
N LYS A 126 2.59 4.78 -9.18
CA LYS A 126 1.80 5.70 -9.99
C LYS A 126 0.53 6.16 -9.25
N GLN A 127 -0.14 5.24 -8.56
CA GLN A 127 -1.34 5.53 -7.81
C GLN A 127 -1.05 6.42 -6.59
N LEU A 128 0.02 6.16 -5.84
CA LEU A 128 0.46 7.00 -4.73
C LEU A 128 0.82 8.40 -5.19
N CYS A 129 1.53 8.53 -6.31
CA CYS A 129 1.80 9.83 -6.93
C CYS A 129 0.51 10.59 -7.28
N ARG A 130 -0.52 9.90 -7.78
CA ARG A 130 -1.82 10.53 -8.04
C ARG A 130 -2.49 10.97 -6.74
N LEU A 131 -2.57 10.09 -5.75
CA LEU A 131 -3.24 10.34 -4.47
C LEU A 131 -2.58 11.48 -3.69
N ARG A 132 -1.26 11.62 -3.76
CA ARG A 132 -0.53 12.73 -3.13
C ARG A 132 -0.65 14.05 -3.90
N LYS A 133 -0.82 14.03 -5.22
CA LYS A 133 -0.97 15.25 -6.05
C LYS A 133 -2.40 15.81 -6.12
N SER A 134 -3.41 15.05 -5.71
CA SER A 134 -4.82 15.44 -5.81
C SER A 134 -5.33 16.26 -4.61
N ALA A 135 -4.45 16.97 -3.91
CA ALA A 135 -4.79 17.94 -2.86
C ALA A 135 -4.30 19.33 -3.27
#